data_AF-A0A959EXV2-F1
#
_entry.id   AF-A0A959EXV2-F1
#
_cell.length_a   1.000
_cell.length_b   1.000
_cell.length_c   1.000
_cell.angle_alpha   90.00
_cell.angle_beta   90.00
_cell.angle_gamma   90.00
#
_symmetry.space_group_name_H-M   'P 1'
#
loop_
_entity.id
_entity.type
_entity.pdbx_description
1 polymer ?
#
loop_
_entity_poly.entity_id
_entity_poly.type
_entity_poly.pdbx_seq_one_letter_code
_entity_poly.pdbx_strand_id
1 'polypeptide(L)' 'MELFLQADTSSLGYQIGYRIGSWLPFVLLAILLFFMIRSIRRQQKKGN' A
#
# COMPACT_ATOMS: atom_id res chain seq x y z
N MET A 1 -18.99 -26.08 16.70
CA MET A 1 -19.31 -25.61 15.35
C MET A 1 -18.30 -24.54 15.01
N GLU A 2 -17.24 -24.92 14.30
CA GLU A 2 -16.26 -23.98 13.76
C GLU A 2 -16.97 -23.17 12.67
N LEU A 3 -17.36 -21.95 12.98
CA LEU A 3 -17.83 -20.97 12.00
C LEU A 3 -16.62 -20.56 11.15
N PHE A 4 -16.23 -21.43 10.22
CA PHE A 4 -15.43 -21.01 9.08
C PHE A 4 -16.27 -20.02 8.30
N LEU A 5 -16.14 -18.73 8.65
CA LEU A 5 -16.45 -17.61 7.77
C LEU A 5 -15.50 -17.73 6.57
N GLN A 6 -15.75 -18.70 5.71
CA GLN A 6 -15.13 -18.80 4.40
C GLN A 6 -15.66 -17.60 3.63
N ALA A 7 -14.92 -16.49 3.69
CA ALA A 7 -15.21 -15.30 2.93
C ALA A 7 -15.40 -15.76 1.48
N ASP A 8 -16.55 -15.45 0.89
CA ASP A 8 -16.91 -15.92 -0.43
C ASP A 8 -15.99 -15.25 -1.47
N THR A 9 -14.86 -15.91 -1.72
CA THR A 9 -13.76 -15.41 -2.57
C THR A 9 -14.14 -15.37 -4.05
N SER A 10 -15.27 -15.98 -4.39
CA SER A 10 -15.86 -15.98 -5.73
C SER A 10 -16.72 -14.75 -5.99
N SER A 11 -17.12 -14.02 -4.94
CA SER A 11 -17.94 -12.83 -5.10
C SER A 11 -17.14 -11.72 -5.82
N LEU A 12 -17.79 -11.08 -6.79
CA LEU A 12 -17.20 -9.95 -7.54
C LEU A 12 -16.67 -8.85 -6.59
N GLY A 13 -17.40 -8.59 -5.50
CA GLY A 13 -16.98 -7.63 -4.48
C GLY A 13 -15.67 -7.99 -3.79
N TYR A 14 -15.48 -9.27 -3.43
CA TYR A 14 -14.23 -9.75 -2.84
C TYR A 14 -13.06 -9.63 -3.82
N GLN A 15 -13.24 -10.03 -5.08
CA GLN A 15 -12.17 -9.95 -6.07
C GLN A 15 -11.75 -8.50 -6.37
N ILE A 16 -12.72 -7.58 -6.43
CA ILE A 16 -12.44 -6.15 -6.61
C ILE A 16 -11.70 -5.59 -5.39
N GLY A 17 -12.21 -5.88 -4.18
CA GLY A 17 -11.58 -5.45 -2.93
C GLY A 17 -10.16 -5.99 -2.77
N TYR A 18 -9.94 -7.25 -3.12
CA TYR A 18 -8.61 -7.88 -3.10
C TYR A 18 -7.68 -7.26 -4.15
N ARG A 19 -8.15 -7.03 -5.38
CA ARG A 19 -7.36 -6.35 -6.41
C ARG A 19 -6.96 -4.96 -5.97
N ILE A 20 -7.86 -4.15 -5.42
CA ILE A 20 -7.54 -2.81 -4.92
C ILE A 20 -6.61 -2.90 -3.69
N GLY A 21 -6.92 -3.76 -2.73
CA GLY A 21 -6.15 -3.92 -1.51
C GLY A 21 -4.73 -4.44 -1.75
N SER A 22 -4.53 -5.26 -2.79
CA SER A 22 -3.20 -5.76 -3.17
C SER A 22 -2.25 -4.65 -3.63
N TRP A 23 -2.76 -3.45 -3.94
CA TRP A 23 -1.94 -2.29 -4.30
C TRP A 23 -1.42 -1.51 -3.09
N LEU A 24 -2.01 -1.72 -1.90
CA LEU A 24 -1.63 -1.05 -0.66
C LEU A 24 -0.12 -1.10 -0.35
N PRO A 25 0.59 -2.26 -0.45
CA PRO A 25 2.03 -2.29 -0.19
C PRO A 25 2.84 -1.40 -1.16
N PHE A 26 2.44 -1.31 -2.43
CA PHE A 26 3.12 -0.48 -3.42
C PHE A 26 2.91 1.01 -3.14
N VAL A 27 1.71 1.40 -2.70
CA VAL A 27 1.43 2.79 -2.28
C VAL A 27 2.29 3.17 -1.08
N LEU A 28 2.42 2.28 -0.09
CA LEU A 28 3.29 2.51 1.07
C LEU A 28 4.76 2.68 0.66
N LEU A 29 5.27 1.82 -0.23
CA LEU A 29 6.63 1.94 -0.77
C LEU A 29 6.82 3.26 -1.53
N ALA A 30 5.86 3.66 -2.35
CA ALA A 30 5.91 4.91 -3.10
C ALA A 30 5.96 6.15 -2.17
N ILE A 31 5.16 6.14 -1.09
CA ILE A 31 5.19 7.18 -0.06
C ILE A 31 6.57 7.24 0.60
N LEU A 32 7.12 6.08 0.99
CA LEU A 32 8.40 6.00 1.66
C LEU A 32 9.54 6.53 0.77
N LEU A 33 9.56 6.15 -0.50
CA LEU A 33 10.49 6.68 -1.51
C LEU A 33 10.33 8.18 -1.71
N PHE A 34 9.09 8.69 -1.79
CA PHE A 34 8.82 10.12 -1.92
C PHE A 34 9.41 10.91 -0.74
N PHE A 35 9.20 10.43 0.49
CA PHE A 35 9.77 11.06 1.69
C PHE A 35 11.30 10.97 1.72
N MET A 36 11.88 9.85 1.31
CA MET A 36 13.33 9.68 1.22
C MET A 36 13.95 10.70 0.24
N ILE A 37 13.42 10.80 -0.97
CA ILE A 37 13.87 11.77 -1.99
C ILE A 37 13.70 13.20 -1.47
N ARG A 38 12.55 13.51 -0.85
CA ARG A 38 12.28 14.82 -0.26
C ARG A 38 13.28 15.16 0.84
N SER A 39 13.64 14.20 1.68
CA SER A 39 14.62 14.38 2.75
C SER A 39 16.01 14.68 2.17
N ILE A 40 16.45 13.89 1.18
CA ILE A 40 17.75 14.10 0.50
C ILE A 40 17.82 15.50 -0.13
N ARG A 41 16.78 15.90 -0.87
CA ARG A 41 16.71 17.25 -1.48
C ARG A 41 16.76 18.37 -0.45
N ARG A 42 16.15 18.19 0.73
CA ARG A 42 16.20 19.17 1.83
C ARG A 42 17.60 19.28 2.43
N GLN A 43 18.31 18.17 2.58
CA GLN A 43 19.69 18.18 3.08
C GLN A 43 20.65 18.87 2.09
N GLN A 44 20.50 18.61 0.80
CA GLN A 44 21.31 19.28 -0.23
C GLN A 44 21.11 20.80 -0.25
N LYS A 45 19.87 21.29 -0.02
CA LYS A 45 19.59 22.73 0.06
C LYS A 45 20.13 23.42 1.33
N LYS A 46 20.50 22.66 2.37
CA LYS A 46 21.02 23.20 3.64
C LYS A 46 22.55 23.20 3.70
N GLY A 47 23.21 22.43 2.84
CA GLY A 47 24.67 22.32 2.74
C GLY A 47 25.33 23.19 1.67
N ASN A 48 24.55 24.03 0.99
CA ASN A 48 25.00 25.06 0.03
C ASN A 48 24.40 26.41 0.44
#